data_AF-A0A1C6JB39-F1
#
_entry.id   AF-A0A1C6JB39-F1
#
_cell.length_a   1.000
_cell.length_b   1.000
_cell.length_c   1.000
_cell.angle_alpha   90.00
_cell.angle_beta   90.00
_cell.angle_gamma   90.00
#
_symmetry.space_group_name_H-M   'P 1'
#
loop_
_entity.id
_entity.type
_entity.pdbx_description
1 polymer ?
#
loop_
_entity_poly.entity_id
_entity_poly.type
_entity_poly.pdbx_seq_one_letter_code
_entity_poly.pdbx_strand_id
1 'polypeptide(L)' 'MSVDRRRLDGLTCRKMLAQGSWGTLCTASRDGEPYGVPLNYVFVPDEDVIYCHCAPVG' A
#
# COMPACT_ATOMS: atom_id res chain seq x y z
N MET A 1 22.35 7.36 17.62
CA MET A 1 21.06 6.86 17.11
C MET A 1 21.11 6.96 15.59
N SER A 2 21.27 5.84 14.89
CA SER A 2 21.36 5.86 13.42
C SER A 2 19.95 5.97 12.85
N VAL A 3 19.61 7.10 12.25
CA VAL A 3 18.37 7.26 11.48
C VAL A 3 18.56 6.47 10.19
N ASP A 4 17.69 5.49 9.93
CA ASP A 4 17.71 4.67 8.71
C ASP A 4 17.77 5.56 7.47
N ARG A 5 18.88 5.46 6.72
CA ARG A 5 19.23 6.33 5.59
C ARG A 5 18.21 6.26 4.43
N ARG A 6 17.30 5.27 4.44
CA ARG A 6 16.29 5.07 3.39
C ARG A 6 14.86 5.39 3.83
N ARG A 7 14.66 5.89 5.04
CA ARG A 7 13.33 6.29 5.51
C ARG A 7 12.87 7.55 4.79
N LEU A 8 11.69 7.48 4.18
CA LEU A 8 10.99 8.64 3.62
C LEU A 8 10.13 9.31 4.68
N ASP A 9 9.95 10.63 4.58
CA ASP A 9 8.95 11.35 5.36
C ASP A 9 7.53 11.08 4.83
N GLY A 10 6.52 11.33 5.67
CA GLY A 10 5.13 11.03 5.32
C GLY A 10 4.61 11.80 4.11
N LEU A 11 5.06 13.03 3.89
CA LEU A 11 4.64 13.83 2.73
C LEU A 11 5.21 13.22 1.45
N THR A 12 6.47 12.83 1.46
CA THR A 12 7.12 12.14 0.34
C THR A 12 6.44 10.81 0.04
N CYS A 13 6.10 10.01 1.06
CA CYS A 13 5.34 8.77 0.88
C CYS A 13 3.99 9.01 0.19
N ARG A 14 3.19 9.98 0.66
CA ARG A 14 1.88 10.31 0.07
C ARG A 14 2.00 10.81 -1.37
N LYS A 15 3.04 11.59 -1.69
CA LYS A 15 3.34 12.01 -3.07
C LYS A 15 3.64 10.83 -3.98
N MET A 16 4.40 9.83 -3.49
CA MET A 16 4.66 8.62 -4.25
C MET A 16 3.39 7.80 -4.47
N LEU A 17 2.55 7.65 -3.45
CA LEU A 17 1.24 6.98 -3.58
C LEU A 17 0.32 7.70 -4.57
N ALA A 18 0.26 9.03 -4.54
CA ALA A 18 -0.55 9.82 -5.47
C ALA A 18 -0.10 9.72 -6.93
N GLN A 19 1.17 9.42 -7.18
CA GLN A 19 1.72 9.23 -8.54
C GLN A 19 1.66 7.76 -9.01
N GLY A 20 1.49 6.82 -8.07
CA GLY A 20 1.39 5.40 -8.36
C GLY A 20 -0.02 4.97 -8.76
N SER A 21 -0.09 3.88 -9.51
CA SER A 21 -1.36 3.27 -9.94
C SER A 21 -1.45 1.77 -9.64
N TRP A 22 -0.36 1.17 -9.17
CA TRP A 22 -0.27 -0.26 -8.86
C TRP A 22 0.80 -0.54 -7.80
N GLY A 23 0.66 -1.67 -7.11
CA GLY A 23 1.59 -2.15 -6.10
C GLY A 23 1.30 -3.60 -5.72
N THR A 24 1.93 -4.08 -4.65
CA THR A 24 1.69 -5.42 -4.10
C THR A 24 0.94 -5.31 -2.78
N LEU A 25 -0.27 -5.86 -2.72
CA LEU A 25 -0.98 -6.06 -1.45
C LEU A 25 -0.55 -7.40 -0.86
N CYS A 26 0.08 -7.35 0.30
CA CYS A 26 0.41 -8.54 1.09
C CYS A 26 -0.64 -8.71 2.19
N THR A 27 -1.33 -9.85 2.19
CA THR A 27 -2.25 -10.28 3.24
C THR A 27 -1.65 -11.46 3.99
N ALA A 28 -2.23 -11.79 5.15
CA ALA A 28 -1.89 -13.01 5.88
C ALA A 28 -3.12 -13.89 5.98
N SER A 29 -2.93 -15.21 5.88
CA SER A 29 -3.96 -16.19 6.19
C SER A 29 -4.35 -16.11 7.68
N ARG A 30 -5.39 -16.85 8.08
CA ARG A 30 -5.75 -17.02 9.50
C ARG A 30 -4.59 -17.57 10.35
N ASP A 31 -3.75 -18.41 9.75
CA ASP A 31 -2.61 -19.07 10.41
C ASP A 31 -1.29 -18.28 10.21
N GLY A 32 -1.35 -17.15 9.48
CA GLY A 32 -0.26 -16.18 9.37
C GLY A 32 0.61 -16.31 8.12
N GLU A 33 0.33 -17.26 7.22
CA GLU A 33 1.07 -17.37 5.96
C GLU A 33 0.84 -16.15 5.07
N PRO A 34 1.90 -15.55 4.51
CA PRO A 34 1.77 -14.37 3.67
C PRO A 34 1.30 -14.73 2.25
N TYR A 35 0.47 -13.86 1.68
CA TYR A 35 0.07 -13.93 0.28
C TYR A 35 0.11 -12.55 -0.37
N GLY A 36 0.94 -12.40 -1.41
CA GLY A 36 1.14 -11.15 -2.13
C GLY A 36 0.44 -11.17 -3.49
N VAL A 37 -0.36 -10.14 -3.77
CA VAL A 37 -1.07 -9.99 -5.05
C VAL A 37 -0.72 -8.64 -5.66
N PRO A 38 -0.26 -8.58 -6.93
CA PRO A 38 -0.16 -7.32 -7.65
C PRO A 38 -1.57 -6.79 -7.92
N LEU A 39 -1.83 -5.54 -7.54
CA LEU A 39 -3.12 -4.91 -7.81
C LEU A 39 -2.97 -3.43 -8.18
N ASN A 40 -3.97 -2.93 -8.90
CA ASN A 40 -4.12 -1.50 -9.15
C ASN A 40 -4.82 -0.84 -7.97
N TYR A 41 -4.41 0.39 -7.66
CA TYR A 41 -4.99 1.16 -6.56
C TYR A 41 -5.20 2.63 -6.93
N VAL A 42 -6.02 3.30 -6.13
CA VAL A 42 -6.18 4.76 -6.12
C VAL A 42 -5.92 5.26 -4.70
N PHE A 43 -5.01 6.22 -4.55
CA PHE A 43 -4.80 6.92 -3.29
C PHE A 43 -5.65 8.19 -3.26
N VAL A 44 -6.44 8.38 -2.19
CA VAL A 44 -7.29 9.56 -1.97
C VAL A 44 -6.65 10.41 -0.87
N PRO A 45 -5.96 11.53 -1.22
CA PRO A 45 -5.16 12.28 -0.26
C PRO A 45 -5.94 12.90 0.90
N ASP A 46 -7.18 13.35 0.64
CA ASP A 46 -8.03 14.02 1.64
C ASP A 46 -8.53 13.05 2.72
N GLU A 47 -8.67 11.76 2.38
CA GLU A 47 -9.08 10.69 3.29
C GLU A 47 -7.89 9.92 3.87
N ASP A 48 -6.72 10.04 3.24
CA ASP A 48 -5.52 9.23 3.53
C ASP A 48 -5.75 7.73 3.38
N VAL A 49 -6.54 7.34 2.37
CA VAL A 49 -6.95 5.96 2.10
C VAL A 49 -6.46 5.49 0.73
N ILE A 50 -6.08 4.21 0.66
CA ILE A 50 -5.86 3.49 -0.59
C ILE A 50 -7.09 2.62 -0.87
N TYR A 51 -7.72 2.84 -2.02
CA TYR A 51 -8.77 1.97 -2.55
C TYR A 51 -8.20 1.04 -3.60
N CYS A 52 -8.59 -0.23 -3.54
CA CYS A 52 -8.35 -1.21 -4.58
C CYS A 52 -9.65 -1.94 -4.91
N HIS A 53 -9.80 -2.35 -6.17
CA HIS A 53 -10.92 -3.18 -6.57
C HIS A 53 -10.61 -4.65 -6.25
N CYS A 54 -11.55 -5.35 -5.62
CA CYS A 54 -11.51 -6.79 -5.46
C CYS A 54 -12.89 -7.40 -5.74
N ALA A 55 -12.90 -8.68 -6.11
CA ALA A 55 -14.15 -9.44 -6.15
C ALA A 55 -14.70 -9.54 -4.71
N PRO A 56 -16.03 -9.44 -4.52
CA PRO A 56 -16.63 -9.53 -3.18
C PRO A 56 -16.48 -10.93 -2.56
N VAL A 57 -16.21 -11.95 -3.38
CA VAL A 57 -15.97 -13.33 -2.98
C VAL A 57 -14.90 -13.97 -3.88
N GLY A 58 -14.07 -14.84 -3.29
CA GLY A 58 -12.98 -15.56 -3.94
C GLY A 58 -12.19 -16.37 -2.92
#